data_AF-A0A8T4BE23-F1
#
_entry.id   AF-A0A8T4BE23-F1
#
_cell.length_a   1.000
_cell.length_b   1.000
_cell.length_c   1.000
_cell.angle_alpha   90.00
_cell.angle_beta   90.00
_cell.angle_gamma   90.00
#
_symmetry.space_group_name_H-M   'P 1'
#
loop_
_entity.id
_entity.type
_entity.pdbx_description
1 polymer ?
#
loop_
_entity_poly.entity_id
_entity_poly.type
_entity_poly.pdbx_seq_one_letter_code
_entity_poly.pdbx_strand_id
1 'polypeptide(L)'
;MFGMQDPSQTLVQIERYMDGGRLELSEVMATQFCDLMLSKKKREPQDQVFLLKGLRLMCDIYLMRNKADQSLVTIKRMHRERKALVKLLQKHAPNMLASMQPEEEDHLRAGRLYAAAGKAKPAKKSFAMCERLSPGHLLAALHGARSAPTKPHVERFIKAIQAAGDVILANGQFQLQPENSPAVMLEEVLTSLDACAQNVAGLAPICQQEKERLQTQHQAILQGEQAANARLQSALDNLEPKHDYYQYG
;
A
#
# COMPACT_ATOMS: atom_id res chain seq x y z
N MET A 1 23.76 -18.53 -13.25
CA MET A 1 23.36 -17.10 -13.26
C MET A 1 22.00 -17.04 -13.92
N PHE A 2 20.95 -16.54 -13.28
CA PHE A 2 19.66 -16.37 -13.95
C PHE A 2 19.83 -15.40 -15.14
N GLY A 3 19.26 -15.72 -16.31
CA GLY A 3 19.43 -14.96 -17.54
C GLY A 3 18.78 -13.58 -17.50
N MET A 4 19.40 -12.63 -16.80
CA MET A 4 18.95 -11.24 -16.62
C MET A 4 19.30 -10.37 -17.84
N GLN A 5 18.88 -10.77 -19.05
CA GLN A 5 19.17 -9.98 -20.27
C GLN A 5 18.28 -8.73 -20.38
N ASP A 6 17.03 -8.82 -19.92
CA ASP A 6 16.08 -7.70 -19.90
C ASP A 6 15.66 -7.38 -18.45
N PRO A 7 16.00 -6.18 -17.93
CA PRO A 7 15.61 -5.75 -16.60
C PRO A 7 14.09 -5.74 -16.35
N SER A 8 13.29 -5.42 -17.38
CA SER A 8 11.84 -5.37 -17.27
C SER A 8 11.24 -6.76 -17.06
N GLN A 9 11.66 -7.75 -17.86
CA GLN A 9 11.25 -9.15 -17.72
C GLN A 9 11.72 -9.75 -16.40
N THR A 10 12.91 -9.35 -15.93
CA THR A 10 13.43 -9.80 -14.63
C THR A 10 12.53 -9.33 -13.48
N LEU A 11 12.07 -8.08 -13.50
CA LEU A 11 11.13 -7.56 -12.49
C LEU A 11 9.80 -8.33 -12.50
N VAL A 12 9.22 -8.55 -13.69
CA VAL A 12 7.99 -9.35 -13.83
C VAL A 12 8.18 -10.78 -13.31
N GLN A 13 9.36 -11.37 -13.54
CA GLN A 13 9.66 -12.71 -13.06
C GLN A 13 9.79 -12.78 -11.54
N ILE A 14 10.34 -11.73 -10.90
CA ILE A 14 10.39 -11.62 -9.44
C ILE A 14 8.98 -11.58 -8.86
N GLU A 15 8.10 -10.75 -9.44
CA GLU A 15 6.70 -10.64 -9.04
C GLU A 15 5.97 -11.98 -9.18
N ARG A 16 6.11 -12.67 -10.32
CA ARG A 16 5.53 -14.02 -10.51
C ARG A 16 6.00 -15.04 -9.48
N TYR A 17 7.27 -14.97 -9.06
CA TYR A 17 7.77 -15.83 -7.99
C TYR A 17 7.21 -15.44 -6.63
N MET A 18 6.99 -14.15 -6.36
CA MET A 18 6.32 -13.69 -5.15
C MET A 18 4.88 -14.21 -5.09
N ASP A 19 4.12 -14.02 -6.17
CA ASP A 19 2.73 -14.48 -6.27
C ASP A 19 2.61 -16.01 -6.17
N GLY A 20 3.58 -16.73 -6.74
CA GLY A 20 3.68 -18.18 -6.64
C GLY A 20 4.25 -18.71 -5.32
N GLY A 21 4.49 -17.84 -4.33
CA GLY A 21 5.01 -18.21 -3.00
C GLY A 21 6.48 -18.66 -2.97
N ARG A 22 7.23 -18.49 -4.06
CA ARG A 22 8.64 -18.89 -4.20
C ARG A 22 9.57 -17.81 -3.66
N LEU A 23 9.37 -17.43 -2.40
CA LEU A 23 10.00 -16.24 -1.81
C LEU A 23 11.53 -16.34 -1.72
N GLU A 24 12.09 -17.54 -1.55
CA GLU A 24 13.53 -17.80 -1.62
C GLU A 24 14.12 -17.38 -2.96
N LEU A 25 13.45 -17.79 -4.03
CA LEU A 25 13.89 -17.54 -5.39
C LEU A 25 13.70 -16.07 -5.75
N SER A 26 12.60 -15.46 -5.32
CA SER A 26 12.38 -14.02 -5.43
C SER A 26 13.49 -13.23 -4.73
N GLU A 27 13.89 -13.61 -3.51
CA GLU A 27 14.96 -12.93 -2.77
C GLU A 27 16.30 -13.00 -3.51
N VAL A 28 16.70 -14.19 -3.95
CA VAL A 28 17.96 -14.39 -4.68
C VAL A 28 17.95 -13.58 -5.98
N MET A 29 16.85 -13.64 -6.73
CA MET A 29 16.72 -12.94 -8.00
C MET A 29 16.70 -11.41 -7.81
N ALA A 30 15.95 -10.91 -6.83
CA ALA A 30 15.88 -9.48 -6.54
C ALA A 30 17.22 -8.91 -6.03
N THR A 31 17.97 -9.69 -5.25
CA THR A 31 19.33 -9.33 -4.80
C THR A 31 20.28 -9.22 -5.98
N GLN A 32 20.35 -10.26 -6.82
CA GLN A 32 21.22 -10.28 -8.01
C GLN A 32 20.86 -9.16 -8.99
N PHE A 33 19.56 -8.89 -9.17
CA PHE A 33 19.08 -7.79 -9.98
C PHE A 33 19.54 -6.43 -9.44
N CYS A 34 19.37 -6.17 -8.14
CA CYS A 34 19.80 -4.92 -7.54
C CYS A 34 21.33 -4.75 -7.62
N ASP A 35 22.11 -5.80 -7.40
CA ASP A 35 23.56 -5.76 -7.53
C ASP A 35 24.01 -5.45 -8.96
N LEU A 36 23.38 -6.09 -9.95
CA LEU A 36 23.61 -5.81 -11.37
C LEU A 36 23.30 -4.35 -11.70
N MET A 37 22.15 -3.83 -11.27
CA MET A 37 21.76 -2.45 -11.53
C MET A 37 22.67 -1.45 -10.81
N LEU A 38 23.15 -1.78 -9.61
CA LEU A 38 24.10 -0.96 -8.86
C LEU A 38 25.50 -0.96 -9.49
N SER A 39 25.89 -2.02 -10.20
CA SER A 39 27.19 -2.11 -10.90
C SER A 39 27.29 -1.17 -12.12
N LYS A 40 26.15 -0.71 -12.67
CA LYS A 40 26.12 0.23 -13.79
C LYS A 40 26.66 1.61 -13.37
N LYS A 41 27.84 1.97 -13.88
CA LYS A 41 28.53 3.25 -13.56
C LYS A 41 27.78 4.50 -14.03
N LYS A 42 27.10 4.42 -15.18
CA LYS A 42 26.21 5.45 -15.70
C LYS A 42 24.83 4.82 -15.85
N ARG A 43 23.83 5.37 -15.16
CA ARG A 43 22.45 4.89 -15.21
C ARG A 43 21.61 5.91 -15.95
N GLU A 44 20.97 5.47 -17.03
CA GLU A 44 19.95 6.25 -17.72
C GLU A 44 18.66 6.33 -16.84
N PRO A 45 17.74 7.26 -17.13
CA PRO A 45 16.47 7.36 -16.38
C PRO A 45 15.76 6.02 -16.18
N GLN A 46 15.69 5.20 -17.23
CA GLN A 46 15.04 3.89 -17.19
C GLN A 46 15.78 2.90 -16.28
N ASP A 47 17.12 2.89 -16.28
CA ASP A 47 17.91 2.05 -15.37
C ASP A 47 17.64 2.41 -13.91
N GLN A 48 17.53 3.70 -13.62
CA GLN A 48 17.27 4.19 -12.28
C GLN A 48 15.84 3.85 -11.82
N VAL A 49 14.85 3.88 -12.73
CA VAL A 49 13.48 3.39 -12.48
C VAL A 49 13.50 1.90 -12.13
N PHE A 50 14.21 1.10 -12.92
CA PHE A 50 14.33 -0.34 -12.69
C PHE A 50 14.99 -0.67 -11.36
N LEU A 51 16.10 0.00 -11.01
CA LEU A 51 16.76 -0.14 -9.72
C LEU A 51 15.79 0.15 -8.57
N LEU A 52 15.03 1.25 -8.64
CA LEU A 52 14.09 1.61 -7.60
C LEU A 52 12.96 0.58 -7.45
N LYS A 53 12.43 0.05 -8.56
CA LYS A 53 11.46 -1.05 -8.55
C LYS A 53 12.04 -2.30 -7.88
N GLY A 54 13.25 -2.70 -8.24
CA GLY A 54 13.93 -3.85 -7.62
C GLY A 54 14.10 -3.69 -6.11
N LEU A 55 14.51 -2.50 -5.64
CA LEU A 55 14.67 -2.21 -4.21
C LEU A 55 13.34 -2.27 -3.45
N ARG A 56 12.23 -1.82 -4.06
CA ARG A 56 10.89 -1.95 -3.46
C ARG A 56 10.47 -3.40 -3.36
N LEU A 57 10.66 -4.20 -4.42
CA LEU A 57 10.37 -5.63 -4.38
C LEU A 57 11.22 -6.34 -3.32
N MET A 58 12.50 -6.00 -3.18
CA MET A 58 13.33 -6.53 -2.10
C MET A 58 12.78 -6.20 -0.71
N CYS A 59 12.30 -4.96 -0.49
CA CYS A 59 11.64 -4.59 0.77
C CYS A 59 10.40 -5.46 1.03
N ASP A 60 9.55 -5.65 0.01
CA ASP A 60 8.33 -6.45 0.11
C ASP A 60 8.65 -7.93 0.38
N ILE A 61 9.67 -8.49 -0.29
CA ILE A 61 10.17 -9.86 -0.06
C ILE A 61 10.69 -10.02 1.36
N TYR A 62 11.50 -9.08 1.87
CA TYR A 62 11.99 -9.16 3.26
C TYR A 62 10.85 -9.14 4.28
N LEU A 63 9.79 -8.38 4.01
CA LEU A 63 8.62 -8.35 4.87
C LEU A 63 7.89 -9.70 4.84
N MET A 64 7.61 -10.24 3.66
CA MET A 64 6.91 -11.54 3.51
C MET A 64 7.71 -12.72 4.09
N ARG A 65 9.04 -12.67 4.02
CA ARG A 65 9.93 -13.70 4.57
C ARG A 65 10.24 -13.53 6.05
N ASN A 66 9.62 -12.55 6.72
CA ASN A 66 9.89 -12.21 8.12
C ASN A 66 11.38 -11.93 8.40
N LYS A 67 12.07 -11.30 7.45
CA LYS A 67 13.50 -10.95 7.48
C LYS A 67 13.69 -9.44 7.63
N ALA A 68 12.83 -8.80 8.42
CA ALA A 68 12.78 -7.34 8.53
C ALA A 68 14.12 -6.71 8.98
N ASP A 69 14.89 -7.37 9.85
CA ASP A 69 16.20 -6.89 10.29
C ASP A 69 17.23 -6.80 9.14
N GLN A 70 17.12 -7.63 8.11
CA GLN A 70 18.01 -7.63 6.96
C GLN A 70 17.68 -6.49 5.97
N SER A 71 16.50 -5.89 6.09
CA SER A 71 16.02 -4.87 5.15
C SER A 71 16.59 -3.46 5.38
N LEU A 72 17.26 -3.20 6.50
CA LEU A 72 17.62 -1.83 6.92
C LEU A 72 18.52 -1.09 5.90
N VAL A 73 19.42 -1.83 5.25
CA VAL A 73 20.28 -1.28 4.19
C VAL A 73 19.45 -0.98 2.95
N THR A 74 18.56 -1.90 2.58
CA THR A 74 17.64 -1.77 1.43
C THR A 74 16.71 -0.57 1.58
N ILE A 75 16.12 -0.35 2.75
CA ILE A 75 15.26 0.82 3.03
C ILE A 75 16.03 2.13 2.78
N LYS A 76 17.23 2.25 3.36
CA LYS A 76 18.06 3.44 3.20
C LYS A 76 18.45 3.66 1.73
N ARG A 77 18.75 2.56 1.02
CA ARG A 77 19.08 2.59 -0.40
C ARG A 77 17.88 3.03 -1.24
N MET A 78 16.71 2.45 -1.03
CA MET A 78 15.45 2.79 -1.72
C MET A 78 15.18 4.30 -1.67
N HIS A 79 15.18 4.90 -0.47
CA HIS A 79 14.96 6.35 -0.35
C HIS A 79 16.06 7.19 -1.02
N ARG A 80 17.32 6.74 -0.98
CA ARG A 80 18.43 7.43 -1.67
C ARG A 80 18.26 7.37 -3.18
N GLU A 81 17.98 6.20 -3.72
CA GLU A 81 17.81 5.98 -5.15
C GLU A 81 16.53 6.63 -5.70
N ARG A 82 15.47 6.77 -4.89
CA ARG A 82 14.32 7.63 -5.20
C ARG A 82 14.74 9.08 -5.40
N LYS A 83 15.48 9.66 -4.44
CA LYS A 83 15.94 11.05 -4.54
C LYS A 83 16.85 11.26 -5.76
N ALA A 84 17.68 10.27 -6.08
CA ALA A 84 18.51 10.28 -7.28
C ALA A 84 17.65 10.25 -8.56
N LEU A 85 16.61 9.40 -8.60
CA LEU A 85 15.67 9.34 -9.73
C LEU A 85 14.94 10.66 -9.94
N VAL A 86 14.43 11.28 -8.88
CA VAL A 86 13.75 12.59 -8.98
C VAL A 86 14.67 13.63 -9.61
N LYS A 87 15.92 13.75 -9.13
CA LYS A 87 16.90 14.69 -9.70
C LYS A 87 17.22 14.39 -11.17
N LEU A 88 17.33 13.11 -11.52
CA LEU A 88 17.62 12.67 -12.87
C LEU A 88 16.46 13.01 -13.82
N LEU A 89 15.23 12.72 -13.42
CA LEU A 89 14.02 13.01 -14.21
C LEU A 89 13.78 14.51 -14.34
N GLN A 90 13.96 15.30 -13.28
CA GLN A 90 13.88 16.76 -13.35
C GLN A 90 14.78 17.35 -14.44
N LYS A 91 15.96 16.76 -14.65
CA LYS A 91 16.94 17.23 -15.63
C LYS A 91 16.67 16.71 -17.06
N HIS A 92 16.22 15.46 -17.19
CA HIS A 92 16.23 14.77 -18.49
C HIS A 92 14.85 14.39 -19.02
N ALA A 93 13.84 14.26 -18.16
CA ALA A 93 12.48 13.81 -18.53
C ALA A 93 11.43 14.25 -17.48
N PRO A 94 11.20 15.56 -17.29
CA PRO A 94 10.35 16.09 -16.20
C PRO A 94 8.89 15.61 -16.30
N ASN A 95 8.41 15.38 -17.51
CA ASN A 95 7.12 14.78 -17.84
C ASN A 95 6.93 13.36 -17.27
N MET A 96 8.01 12.63 -16.96
CA MET A 96 7.93 11.32 -16.31
C MET A 96 7.78 11.39 -14.79
N LEU A 97 7.95 12.55 -14.15
CA LEU A 97 7.82 12.67 -12.68
C LEU A 97 6.44 12.27 -12.18
N ALA A 98 5.38 12.65 -12.91
CA ALA A 98 3.99 12.29 -12.58
C ALA A 98 3.72 10.78 -12.67
N SER A 99 4.50 10.04 -13.47
CA SER A 99 4.37 8.59 -13.64
C SER A 99 5.13 7.77 -12.59
N MET A 100 5.88 8.43 -11.70
CA MET A 100 6.54 7.73 -10.60
C MET A 100 5.50 7.21 -9.61
N GLN A 101 5.67 5.95 -9.20
CA GLN A 101 4.94 5.42 -8.05
C GLN A 101 5.11 6.36 -6.84
N PRO A 102 4.04 6.60 -6.08
CA PRO A 102 4.01 7.69 -5.12
C PRO A 102 5.07 7.56 -4.02
N GLU A 103 5.50 8.67 -3.43
CA GLU A 103 6.58 8.67 -2.42
C GLU A 103 6.12 8.07 -1.08
N GLU A 104 4.85 8.26 -0.75
CA GLU A 104 4.18 7.72 0.43
C GLU A 104 4.27 6.20 0.52
N GLU A 105 4.24 5.50 -0.61
CA GLU A 105 4.33 4.04 -0.71
C GLU A 105 5.71 3.49 -0.33
N ASP A 106 6.78 4.26 -0.53
CA ASP A 106 8.11 3.90 -0.02
C ASP A 106 8.16 4.09 1.50
N HIS A 107 7.53 5.15 2.02
CA HIS A 107 7.45 5.39 3.45
C HIS A 107 6.60 4.35 4.17
N LEU A 108 5.52 3.87 3.55
CA LEU A 108 4.71 2.77 4.04
C LEU A 108 5.54 1.48 4.14
N ARG A 109 6.24 1.11 3.06
CA ARG A 109 7.14 -0.07 3.04
C ARG A 109 8.22 0.01 4.13
N ALA A 110 8.89 1.15 4.22
CA ALA A 110 9.89 1.40 5.26
C ALA A 110 9.29 1.28 6.66
N GLY A 111 8.12 1.86 6.90
CA GLY A 111 7.42 1.80 8.18
C GLY A 111 7.08 0.38 8.60
N ARG A 112 6.53 -0.42 7.68
CA ARG A 112 6.17 -1.84 7.93
C ARG A 112 7.40 -2.66 8.31
N LEU A 113 8.50 -2.50 7.57
CA LEU A 113 9.76 -3.19 7.88
C LEU A 113 10.39 -2.73 9.20
N TYR A 114 10.38 -1.43 9.50
CA TYR A 114 10.86 -0.94 10.79
C TYR A 114 10.01 -1.48 11.95
N ALA A 115 8.69 -1.54 11.79
CA ALA A 115 7.81 -2.10 12.80
C ALA A 115 8.08 -3.60 13.01
N ALA A 116 8.19 -4.37 11.92
CA ALA A 116 8.52 -5.80 11.96
C ALA A 116 9.92 -6.08 12.57
N ALA A 117 10.88 -5.18 12.40
CA ALA A 117 12.21 -5.23 13.02
C ALA A 117 12.24 -4.69 14.48
N GLY A 118 11.08 -4.44 15.09
CA GLY A 118 10.98 -3.89 16.46
C GLY A 118 11.49 -2.45 16.62
N LYS A 119 11.70 -1.72 15.53
CA LYS A 119 12.21 -0.34 15.53
C LYS A 119 11.05 0.67 15.55
N ALA A 120 10.39 0.80 16.71
CA ALA A 120 9.18 1.63 16.87
C ALA A 120 9.37 3.10 16.46
N LYS A 121 10.49 3.75 16.84
CA LYS A 121 10.73 5.18 16.52
C LYS A 121 10.80 5.46 15.01
N PRO A 122 11.63 4.76 14.21
CA PRO A 122 11.67 4.98 12.75
C PRO A 122 10.40 4.48 12.05
N ALA A 123 9.71 3.47 12.57
CA ALA A 123 8.40 3.05 12.06
C ALA A 123 7.38 4.20 12.14
N LYS A 124 7.20 4.80 13.33
CA LYS A 124 6.32 5.96 13.55
C LYS A 124 6.61 7.10 12.59
N LYS A 125 7.89 7.47 12.44
CA LYS A 125 8.30 8.55 11.53
C LYS A 125 7.93 8.25 10.08
N SER A 126 8.06 6.99 9.67
CA SER A 126 7.76 6.57 8.30
C SER A 126 6.25 6.59 8.03
N PHE A 127 5.42 6.08 8.94
CA PHE A 127 3.96 6.16 8.80
C PHE A 127 3.46 7.60 8.83
N ALA A 128 3.95 8.44 9.75
CA ALA A 128 3.59 9.86 9.79
C ALA A 128 3.98 10.60 8.50
N MET A 129 5.12 10.25 7.88
CA MET A 129 5.53 10.81 6.61
C MET A 129 4.63 10.35 5.45
N CYS A 130 4.23 9.07 5.45
CA CYS A 130 3.26 8.52 4.49
C CYS A 130 1.93 9.27 4.58
N GLU A 131 1.36 9.42 5.79
CA GLU A 131 0.11 10.16 6.01
C GLU A 131 0.23 11.66 5.67
N ARG A 132 1.42 12.25 5.83
CA ARG A 132 1.66 13.66 5.46
C ARG A 132 1.63 13.86 3.93
N LEU A 133 2.12 12.87 3.18
CA LEU A 133 2.14 12.89 1.72
C LEU A 133 0.79 12.49 1.12
N SER A 134 0.10 11.56 1.77
CA SER A 134 -1.24 11.09 1.40
C SER A 134 -2.16 11.12 2.63
N PRO A 135 -2.80 12.27 2.92
CA PRO A 135 -3.78 12.35 4.00
C PRO A 135 -4.91 11.32 3.82
N GLY A 136 -5.31 10.65 4.90
CA GLY A 136 -6.34 9.59 4.83
C GLY A 136 -5.82 8.23 4.38
N HIS A 137 -4.50 8.05 4.22
CA HIS A 137 -3.91 6.75 3.86
C HIS A 137 -4.17 5.69 4.95
N LEU A 138 -5.16 4.84 4.71
CA LEU A 138 -5.71 3.92 5.71
C LEU A 138 -4.68 2.91 6.23
N LEU A 139 -3.89 2.29 5.34
CA LEU A 139 -2.89 1.30 5.75
C LEU A 139 -1.76 1.90 6.60
N ALA A 140 -1.36 3.15 6.33
CA ALA A 140 -0.37 3.86 7.13
C ALA A 140 -0.90 4.18 8.53
N ALA A 141 -2.14 4.69 8.62
CA ALA A 141 -2.79 4.97 9.90
C ALA A 141 -3.00 3.68 10.72
N LEU A 142 -3.40 2.58 10.07
CA LEU A 142 -3.55 1.25 10.66
C LEU A 142 -2.24 0.77 11.28
N HIS A 143 -1.14 0.74 10.51
CA HIS A 143 0.15 0.30 11.02
C HIS A 143 0.74 1.28 12.05
N GLY A 144 0.48 2.57 11.90
CA GLY A 144 0.80 3.60 12.89
C GLY A 144 0.15 3.31 14.24
N ALA A 145 -1.15 2.98 14.25
CA ALA A 145 -1.89 2.61 15.44
C ALA A 145 -1.41 1.29 16.05
N ARG A 146 -1.10 0.27 15.24
CA ARG A 146 -0.58 -1.02 15.72
C ARG A 146 0.82 -0.94 16.31
N SER A 147 1.73 -0.20 15.68
CA SER A 147 3.16 -0.23 16.03
C SER A 147 3.49 0.38 17.39
N ALA A 148 2.67 1.34 17.85
CA ALA A 148 2.78 1.93 19.18
C ALA A 148 1.56 2.83 19.44
N PRO A 149 0.44 2.21 19.85
CA PRO A 149 -0.84 2.87 19.97
C PRO A 149 -0.79 3.99 20.99
N THR A 150 -1.16 5.19 20.56
CA THR A 150 -1.51 6.30 21.45
C THR A 150 -2.83 6.88 20.97
N LYS A 151 -3.52 7.63 21.84
CA LYS A 151 -4.80 8.28 21.50
C LYS A 151 -4.77 9.00 20.12
N PRO A 152 -3.78 9.86 19.82
CA PRO A 152 -3.66 10.47 18.49
C PRO A 152 -3.45 9.52 17.29
N HIS A 153 -2.86 8.33 17.49
CA HIS A 153 -2.69 7.36 16.40
C HIS A 153 -4.01 6.65 16.12
N VAL A 154 -4.73 6.25 17.17
CA VAL A 154 -6.02 5.57 17.04
C VAL A 154 -7.09 6.50 16.49
N GLU A 155 -7.14 7.77 16.93
CA GLU A 155 -8.04 8.78 16.35
C GLU A 155 -7.80 9.01 14.86
N ARG A 156 -6.53 9.01 14.42
CA ARG A 156 -6.19 9.11 12.99
C ARG A 156 -6.62 7.87 12.22
N PHE A 157 -6.44 6.68 12.81
CA PHE A 157 -6.91 5.45 12.20
C PHE A 157 -8.44 5.43 12.03
N ILE A 158 -9.21 5.80 13.07
CA ILE A 158 -10.67 5.95 12.99
C ILE A 158 -11.07 6.94 11.90
N LYS A 159 -10.43 8.12 11.84
CA LYS A 159 -10.70 9.11 10.79
C LYS A 159 -10.40 8.58 9.39
N ALA A 160 -9.33 7.79 9.23
CA ALA A 160 -9.01 7.16 7.95
C ALA A 160 -10.04 6.09 7.56
N ILE A 161 -10.59 5.32 8.51
CA ILE A 161 -11.70 4.38 8.26
C ILE A 161 -12.94 5.14 7.78
N GLN A 162 -13.30 6.22 8.47
CA GLN A 162 -14.46 7.04 8.12
C GLN A 162 -14.31 7.67 6.73
N ALA A 163 -13.11 8.19 6.41
CA ALA A 163 -12.80 8.71 5.08
C ALA A 163 -12.80 7.62 3.99
N ALA A 164 -12.40 6.40 4.33
CA ALA A 164 -12.43 5.28 3.39
C ALA A 164 -13.86 4.84 3.04
N GLY A 165 -14.84 5.14 3.90
CA GLY A 165 -16.27 4.94 3.67
C GLY A 165 -16.75 3.54 4.02
N ASP A 166 -17.63 3.01 3.17
CA ASP A 166 -18.33 1.74 3.40
C ASP A 166 -17.52 0.54 2.92
N VAL A 167 -17.85 -0.62 3.50
CA VAL A 167 -17.34 -1.92 3.04
C VAL A 167 -17.82 -2.17 1.62
N ILE A 168 -16.91 -2.64 0.77
CA ILE A 168 -17.22 -3.14 -0.56
C ILE A 168 -16.74 -4.58 -0.73
N LEU A 169 -17.39 -5.33 -1.60
CA LEU A 169 -16.96 -6.62 -2.09
C LEU A 169 -16.36 -6.43 -3.49
N ALA A 170 -15.04 -6.59 -3.61
CA ALA A 170 -14.30 -6.47 -4.85
C ALA A 170 -13.43 -7.71 -5.05
N ASN A 171 -13.46 -8.32 -6.24
CA ASN A 171 -12.70 -9.53 -6.56
C ASN A 171 -12.93 -10.69 -5.56
N GLY A 172 -14.14 -10.80 -5.01
CA GLY A 172 -14.48 -11.81 -4.00
C GLY A 172 -13.93 -11.54 -2.59
N GLN A 173 -13.37 -10.36 -2.34
CA GLN A 173 -12.82 -9.96 -1.05
C GLN A 173 -13.50 -8.71 -0.50
N PHE A 174 -13.76 -8.71 0.81
CA PHE A 174 -14.30 -7.55 1.51
C PHE A 174 -13.18 -6.58 1.88
N GLN A 175 -13.32 -5.33 1.46
CA GLN A 175 -12.29 -4.31 1.64
C GLN A 175 -12.90 -2.93 1.82
N LEU A 176 -12.12 -2.01 2.39
CA LEU A 176 -12.37 -0.58 2.33
C LEU A 176 -11.50 0.01 1.21
N GLN A 177 -12.05 0.99 0.48
CA GLN A 177 -11.37 1.65 -0.63
C GLN A 177 -11.25 3.15 -0.35
N PRO A 178 -10.16 3.60 0.27
CA PRO A 178 -9.93 5.03 0.47
C PRO A 178 -9.63 5.73 -0.85
N GLU A 179 -9.97 7.02 -0.92
CA GLU A 179 -9.61 7.88 -2.05
C GLU A 179 -8.09 8.03 -2.09
N ASN A 180 -7.50 7.81 -3.27
CA ASN A 180 -6.06 7.98 -3.54
C ASN A 180 -5.09 7.10 -2.73
N SER A 181 -5.57 6.01 -2.10
CA SER A 181 -4.67 5.01 -1.51
C SER A 181 -5.16 3.59 -1.75
N PRO A 182 -4.29 2.56 -1.59
CA PRO A 182 -4.67 1.18 -1.85
C PRO A 182 -5.84 0.70 -0.99
N ALA A 183 -6.57 -0.28 -1.52
CA ALA A 183 -7.59 -0.97 -0.75
C ALA A 183 -6.98 -1.65 0.49
N VAL A 184 -7.75 -1.69 1.58
CA VAL A 184 -7.36 -2.39 2.81
C VAL A 184 -8.41 -3.43 3.12
N MET A 185 -7.97 -4.68 3.34
CA MET A 185 -8.85 -5.78 3.67
C MET A 185 -9.64 -5.48 4.94
N LEU A 186 -10.94 -5.77 4.92
CA LEU A 186 -11.84 -5.53 6.05
C LEU A 186 -11.31 -6.21 7.33
N GLU A 187 -10.88 -7.46 7.22
CA GLU A 187 -10.39 -8.24 8.37
C GLU A 187 -9.18 -7.58 9.06
N GLU A 188 -8.27 -6.97 8.27
CA GLU A 188 -7.14 -6.24 8.83
C GLU A 188 -7.59 -5.01 9.62
N VAL A 189 -8.62 -4.31 9.15
CA VAL A 189 -9.21 -3.15 9.84
C VAL A 189 -9.88 -3.58 11.14
N LEU A 190 -10.73 -4.61 11.10
CA LEU A 190 -11.46 -5.12 12.27
C LEU A 190 -10.49 -5.59 13.38
N THR A 191 -9.49 -6.41 13.00
CA THR A 191 -8.46 -6.88 13.93
C THR A 191 -7.68 -5.71 14.55
N SER A 192 -7.45 -4.64 13.78
CA SER A 192 -6.77 -3.45 14.29
C SER A 192 -7.63 -2.65 15.27
N LEU A 193 -8.93 -2.54 15.01
CA LEU A 193 -9.87 -1.86 15.92
C LEU A 193 -9.92 -2.57 17.27
N ASP A 194 -9.97 -3.90 17.28
CA ASP A 194 -9.91 -4.70 18.52
C ASP A 194 -8.63 -4.44 19.30
N ALA A 195 -7.48 -4.50 18.63
CA ALA A 195 -6.19 -4.22 19.26
C ALA A 195 -6.14 -2.78 19.81
N CYS A 196 -6.68 -1.80 19.09
CA CYS A 196 -6.70 -0.40 19.55
C CYS A 196 -7.62 -0.23 20.78
N ALA A 197 -8.79 -0.86 20.79
CA ALA A 197 -9.72 -0.82 21.91
C ALA A 197 -9.10 -1.38 23.20
N GLN A 198 -8.30 -2.45 23.08
CA GLN A 198 -7.61 -3.07 24.22
C GLN A 198 -6.43 -2.24 24.73
N ASN A 199 -5.70 -1.59 23.83
CA ASN A 199 -4.42 -0.94 24.16
C ASN A 199 -4.52 0.56 24.48
N VAL A 200 -5.63 1.24 24.14
CA VAL A 200 -5.81 2.68 24.40
C VAL A 200 -7.07 2.97 25.20
N ALA A 201 -6.87 3.16 26.51
CA ALA A 201 -7.94 3.54 27.43
C ALA A 201 -8.68 4.81 26.94
N GLY A 202 -10.01 4.77 27.00
CA GLY A 202 -10.88 5.88 26.62
C GLY A 202 -11.29 5.96 25.14
N LEU A 203 -10.70 5.14 24.26
CA LEU A 203 -11.14 5.04 22.85
C LEU A 203 -11.84 3.71 22.52
N ALA A 204 -11.94 2.79 23.49
CA ALA A 204 -12.60 1.51 23.30
C ALA A 204 -14.04 1.63 22.75
N PRO A 205 -14.92 2.53 23.28
CA PRO A 205 -16.28 2.66 22.76
C PRO A 205 -16.31 3.06 21.28
N ILE A 206 -15.45 4.00 20.87
CA ILE A 206 -15.41 4.49 19.48
C ILE A 206 -14.86 3.40 18.55
N CYS A 207 -13.83 2.65 18.99
CA CYS A 207 -13.30 1.54 18.21
C CYS A 207 -14.35 0.42 18.03
N GLN A 208 -15.13 0.12 19.07
CA GLN A 208 -16.22 -0.86 19.02
C GLN A 208 -17.35 -0.40 18.12
N GLN A 209 -17.75 0.88 18.20
CA GLN A 209 -18.78 1.44 17.34
C GLN A 209 -18.41 1.35 15.85
N GLU A 210 -17.18 1.72 15.47
CA GLU A 210 -16.73 1.59 14.07
C GLU A 210 -16.64 0.12 13.64
N LYS A 211 -16.22 -0.77 14.54
CA LYS A 211 -16.17 -2.21 14.27
C LYS A 211 -17.58 -2.76 13.99
N GLU A 212 -18.54 -2.46 14.85
CA GLU A 212 -19.94 -2.88 14.70
C GLU A 212 -20.56 -2.35 13.41
N ARG A 213 -20.28 -1.08 13.06
CA ARG A 213 -20.70 -0.48 11.78
C ARG A 213 -20.21 -1.31 10.59
N LEU A 214 -18.90 -1.59 10.53
CA LEU A 214 -18.30 -2.33 9.43
C LEU A 214 -18.77 -3.80 9.37
N GLN A 215 -18.97 -4.44 10.52
CA GLN A 215 -19.50 -5.81 10.60
C GLN A 215 -20.95 -5.89 10.14
N THR A 216 -21.77 -4.89 10.49
CA THR A 216 -23.16 -4.79 10.02
C THR A 216 -23.20 -4.64 8.50
N GLN A 217 -22.35 -3.79 7.91
CA GLN A 217 -22.26 -3.64 6.46
C GLN A 217 -21.79 -4.93 5.77
N HIS A 218 -20.79 -5.61 6.32
CA HIS A 218 -20.33 -6.91 5.83
C HIS A 218 -21.48 -7.94 5.80
N GLN A 219 -22.26 -8.03 6.88
CA GLN A 219 -23.40 -8.93 6.96
C GLN A 219 -24.53 -8.55 5.98
N ALA A 220 -24.83 -7.27 5.84
CA ALA A 220 -25.83 -6.77 4.89
C ALA A 220 -25.45 -7.10 3.44
N ILE A 221 -24.17 -7.01 3.08
CA ILE A 221 -23.71 -7.42 1.74
C ILE A 221 -23.86 -8.94 1.55
N LEU A 222 -23.51 -9.75 2.56
CA LEU A 222 -23.69 -11.21 2.50
C LEU A 222 -25.16 -11.62 2.36
N GLN A 223 -26.07 -10.87 2.98
CA GLN A 223 -27.51 -11.08 2.91
C GLN A 223 -28.16 -10.48 1.65
N GLY A 224 -27.41 -9.72 0.85
CA GLY A 224 -27.93 -9.02 -0.32
C GLY A 224 -28.79 -7.80 0.01
N GLU A 225 -28.80 -7.36 1.27
CA GLU A 225 -29.51 -6.16 1.73
C GLU A 225 -28.78 -4.86 1.37
N GLN A 226 -27.47 -4.95 1.14
CA GLN A 226 -26.64 -3.85 0.64
C GLN A 226 -25.95 -4.26 -0.66
N ALA A 227 -25.86 -3.33 -1.61
CA ALA A 227 -25.08 -3.54 -2.82
C ALA A 227 -23.61 -3.80 -2.49
N ALA A 228 -23.04 -4.83 -3.11
CA ALA A 228 -21.63 -5.21 -3.00
C ALA A 228 -20.66 -4.04 -3.27
N ASN A 229 -21.05 -3.08 -4.10
CA ASN A 229 -20.32 -1.83 -4.28
C ASN A 229 -21.30 -0.65 -4.37
N ALA A 230 -21.74 -0.17 -3.21
CA ALA A 230 -22.72 0.92 -3.12
C ALA A 230 -22.29 2.20 -3.86
N ARG A 231 -20.99 2.50 -3.90
CA ARG A 231 -20.46 3.64 -4.68
C ARG A 231 -20.63 3.45 -6.18
N LEU A 232 -20.30 2.26 -6.69
CA LEU A 232 -20.52 1.94 -8.11
C LEU A 232 -22.00 1.96 -8.44
N GLN A 233 -22.85 1.39 -7.57
CA GLN A 233 -24.30 1.40 -7.76
C GLN A 233 -24.84 2.83 -7.80
N SER A 234 -24.46 3.69 -6.86
CA SER A 234 -24.86 5.09 -6.88
C SER A 234 -24.34 5.84 -8.11
N ALA A 235 -23.13 5.54 -8.60
CA ALA A 235 -22.61 6.12 -9.84
C ALA A 235 -23.39 5.64 -11.08
N LEU A 236 -23.84 4.39 -11.10
CA LEU A 236 -24.72 3.84 -12.14
C LEU A 236 -26.11 4.45 -12.09
N ASP A 237 -26.68 4.63 -10.89
CA ASP A 237 -28.00 5.24 -10.70
C ASP A 237 -28.00 6.73 -11.09
N ASN A 238 -26.85 7.40 -10.96
CA ASN A 238 -26.66 8.79 -11.36
C ASN A 238 -26.32 8.97 -12.85
N LEU A 239 -26.11 7.89 -13.61
CA LEU A 239 -25.99 7.96 -15.06
C LEU A 239 -27.40 8.06 -15.67
N GLU A 240 -27.83 9.27 -15.99
CA GLU A 240 -29.08 9.47 -16.73
C GLU A 240 -29.06 8.68 -18.06
N PRO A 241 -30.08 7.86 -18.36
CA PRO A 241 -30.21 7.25 -19.67
C PRO A 241 -30.45 8.34 -20.71
N LYS A 242 -29.47 8.56 -21.60
CA LYS A 242 -29.71 9.31 -22.84
C LYS A 242 -30.64 8.48 -23.72
N HIS A 243 -31.95 8.62 -23.52
CA HIS A 243 -32.94 8.22 -24.51
C HIS A 243 -32.83 9.16 -25.71
N ASP A 244 -32.02 8.80 -26.71
CA ASP A 244 -32.21 9.32 -28.05
C ASP A 244 -33.43 8.61 -28.65
N TYR A 245 -34.58 9.26 -28.52
CA TYR A 245 -35.78 8.94 -29.27
C TYR A 245 -35.50 9.18 -30.76
N TYR A 246 -35.21 8.13 -31.51
CA TYR A 246 -35.53 8.10 -32.93
C TYR A 246 -36.76 7.22 -33.13
N GLN A 247 -37.92 7.88 -33.03
CA GLN A 247 -39.08 7.50 -33.82
C GLN A 247 -38.66 7.51 -35.29
N TYR A 248 -38.78 6.36 -35.96
CA TYR A 248 -39.03 6.34 -37.40
C TYR A 248 -40.39 5.70 -37.60
N GLY A 249 -41.35 6.56 -37.92
CA GLY A 249 -42.52 6.17 -38.72
C GLY A 249 -42.15 6.05 -40.19
#